data_AF-A0A022RAQ2-F1
#
_entry.id   AF-A0A022RAQ2-F1
#
_cell.length_a   1.000
_cell.length_b   1.000
_cell.length_c   1.000
_cell.angle_alpha   90.00
_cell.angle_beta   90.00
_cell.angle_gamma   90.00
#
_symmetry.space_group_name_H-M   'P 1'
#
loop_
_entity.id
_entity.type
_entity.pdbx_description
1 polymer ?
#
loop_
_entity_poly.entity_id
_entity_poly.type
_entity_poly.pdbx_seq_one_letter_code
_entity_poly.pdbx_strand_id
1 'polypeptide(L)'
;ILLKFIYFFITTQLYFTQKSHGNQINCTPSSCGEIPNISYPFRLMTDPKRCGHPQFELLCENNTTSIYIDSLKYLVHEINSTKETIRLAIPNVTIIESCSFPKYPLLDYMFYPYYVQNSVPIIFMSCPYSVNGSKLLEITSHCAAKNYMA
;
A
#
# COMPACT_ATOMS: atom_id res chain seq x y z
N ILE A 1 18.04 -45.86 40.44
CA ILE A 1 16.98 -44.84 40.63
C ILE A 1 17.55 -43.44 40.39
N LEU A 2 18.62 -43.05 41.09
CA LEU A 2 19.30 -41.76 40.91
C LEU A 2 19.71 -41.43 39.46
N LEU A 3 20.33 -42.37 38.74
CA LEU A 3 20.72 -42.18 37.34
C LEU A 3 19.53 -41.92 36.39
N LYS A 4 18.36 -42.52 36.67
CA LYS A 4 17.16 -42.33 35.85
C LYS A 4 16.56 -40.94 36.05
N PHE A 5 16.64 -40.40 37.26
CA PHE A 5 16.25 -39.02 37.54
C PHE A 5 17.16 -38.02 36.84
N ILE A 6 18.48 -38.21 36.93
CA ILE A 6 19.46 -37.33 36.26
C ILE A 6 19.21 -37.33 34.74
N TYR A 7 19.02 -38.52 34.14
CA TYR A 7 18.70 -38.62 32.71
C TYR A 7 17.41 -37.88 32.35
N PHE A 8 16.34 -38.05 33.14
CA PHE A 8 15.09 -37.34 32.94
C PHE A 8 15.27 -35.81 32.99
N PHE A 9 15.98 -35.29 33.99
CA PHE A 9 16.29 -33.86 34.09
C PHE A 9 17.11 -33.34 32.90
N ILE A 10 18.09 -34.09 32.41
CA ILE A 10 18.88 -33.69 31.24
C ILE A 10 18.00 -33.65 29.97
N THR A 11 17.14 -34.66 29.77
CA THR A 11 16.24 -34.69 28.61
C THR A 11 15.18 -33.60 28.64
N THR A 12 14.65 -33.24 29.81
CA THR A 12 13.67 -32.15 29.94
C THR A 12 14.35 -30.79 29.70
N GLN A 13 15.54 -30.57 30.24
CA GLN A 13 16.30 -29.34 29.98
C GLN A 13 16.69 -29.19 28.50
N LEU A 14 17.12 -30.27 27.83
CA LEU A 14 17.37 -30.28 26.38
C LEU A 14 16.10 -30.05 25.54
N TYR A 15 14.96 -30.56 25.98
CA TYR A 15 13.67 -30.32 25.32
C TYR A 15 13.22 -28.84 25.44
N PHE A 16 13.47 -28.22 26.60
CA PHE A 16 13.15 -26.80 26.81
C PHE A 16 14.09 -25.85 26.04
N THR A 17 15.38 -26.17 25.92
CA THR A 17 16.33 -25.32 25.16
C THR A 17 16.06 -25.33 23.65
N GLN A 18 15.52 -26.41 23.08
CA GLN A 18 15.08 -26.42 21.67
C GLN A 18 13.91 -25.48 21.39
N LYS A 19 13.00 -25.23 22.35
CA LYS A 19 11.86 -24.33 22.17
C LYS A 19 12.19 -22.84 22.33
N SER A 20 13.38 -22.50 22.83
CA SER A 20 13.78 -21.10 23.10
C SER A 20 14.56 -20.43 21.95
N HIS A 21 14.81 -21.12 20.84
CA HIS A 21 15.32 -20.46 19.63
C HIS A 21 14.14 -19.92 18.81
N GLY A 22 13.36 -19.04 19.42
CA GLY A 22 12.51 -18.14 18.66
C GLY A 22 13.45 -17.27 17.85
N ASN A 23 13.66 -17.61 16.57
CA ASN A 23 14.41 -16.76 15.64
C ASN A 23 13.91 -15.33 15.84
N GLN A 24 14.78 -14.47 16.34
CA GLN A 24 14.50 -13.05 16.50
C GLN A 24 14.52 -12.47 15.08
N ILE A 25 13.46 -12.71 14.31
CA ILE A 25 13.29 -12.18 12.95
C ILE A 25 13.26 -10.66 13.05
N ASN A 26 14.38 -10.03 12.74
CA ASN A 26 14.48 -8.58 12.73
C ASN A 26 13.70 -8.05 11.53
N CYS A 27 12.83 -7.07 11.78
CA CYS A 27 12.08 -6.38 10.74
C CYS A 27 12.90 -5.21 10.21
N THR A 28 14.04 -5.53 9.59
CA THR A 28 14.87 -4.53 8.92
C THR A 28 14.07 -3.94 7.75
N PRO A 29 14.00 -2.62 7.59
CA PRO A 29 13.30 -2.00 6.49
C PRO A 29 13.79 -2.52 5.13
N SER A 30 12.85 -2.86 4.26
CA SER A 30 13.12 -3.35 2.91
C SER A 30 12.96 -2.22 1.89
N SER A 31 13.21 -2.51 0.61
CA SER A 31 13.10 -1.53 -0.46
C SER A 31 12.83 -2.20 -1.81
N CYS A 32 12.15 -1.49 -2.70
CA CYS A 32 11.87 -1.95 -4.07
C CYS A 32 11.80 -0.76 -5.03
N GLY A 33 12.67 -0.77 -6.04
CA GLY A 33 12.79 0.35 -6.98
C GLY A 33 13.05 1.67 -6.27
N GLU A 34 12.22 2.67 -6.60
CA GLU A 34 12.29 4.02 -6.01
C GLU A 34 11.62 4.14 -4.64
N ILE A 35 11.13 3.04 -4.05
CA ILE A 35 10.51 3.03 -2.73
C ILE A 35 11.50 2.49 -1.68
N PRO A 36 12.24 3.38 -0.98
CA PRO A 36 13.14 2.97 0.09
C PRO A 36 12.39 2.78 1.42
N ASN A 37 13.06 2.13 2.37
CA ASN A 37 12.67 2.09 3.79
C ASN A 37 11.22 1.63 4.05
N ILE A 38 10.77 0.62 3.31
CA ILE A 38 9.49 -0.05 3.52
C ILE A 38 9.55 -0.75 4.89
N SER A 39 8.65 -0.34 5.77
CA SER A 39 8.56 -0.86 7.14
C SER A 39 7.13 -0.76 7.65
N TYR A 40 6.87 -1.35 8.82
CA TYR A 40 5.56 -1.34 9.45
C TYR A 40 4.90 0.05 9.38
N PRO A 41 3.63 0.15 8.97
CA PRO A 41 2.69 -0.95 8.76
C PRO A 41 2.79 -1.62 7.38
N PHE A 42 3.59 -1.09 6.46
CA PHE A 42 3.80 -1.66 5.13
C PHE A 42 4.81 -2.80 5.16
N ARG A 43 4.70 -3.74 4.22
CA ARG A 43 5.75 -4.73 3.99
C ARG A 43 5.70 -5.26 2.57
N LEU A 44 6.83 -5.73 2.05
CA LEU A 44 6.83 -6.52 0.82
C LEU A 44 6.24 -7.92 1.12
N MET A 45 5.66 -8.57 0.11
CA MET A 45 5.22 -9.97 0.24
C MET A 45 6.36 -10.94 0.56
N THR A 46 7.60 -10.58 0.20
CA THR A 46 8.81 -11.32 0.53
C THR A 46 9.26 -11.11 1.98
N ASP A 47 8.78 -10.07 2.64
CA ASP A 47 9.13 -9.77 4.03
C ASP A 47 8.38 -10.71 5.00
N PRO A 48 8.94 -10.99 6.18
CA PRO A 48 8.26 -11.80 7.18
C PRO A 48 6.89 -11.22 7.53
N LYS A 49 5.86 -12.09 7.62
CA LYS A 49 4.46 -11.68 7.87
C LYS A 49 4.26 -10.77 9.09
N ARG A 50 5.12 -10.91 10.10
CA ARG A 50 5.08 -10.13 11.34
C ARG A 50 5.63 -8.71 11.23
N CYS A 51 6.25 -8.36 10.10
CA CYS A 51 6.93 -7.06 9.92
C CYS A 51 6.04 -5.98 9.30
N GLY A 52 4.77 -6.29 9.02
CA GLY A 52 3.81 -5.37 8.45
C GLY A 52 2.40 -5.93 8.56
N HIS A 53 1.41 -5.07 8.35
CA HIS A 53 0.02 -5.43 8.44
C HIS A 53 -0.44 -6.20 7.19
N PRO A 54 -1.30 -7.23 7.31
CA PRO A 54 -1.77 -8.02 6.17
C PRO A 54 -2.47 -7.19 5.09
N GLN A 55 -3.11 -6.08 5.46
CA GLN A 55 -3.80 -5.20 4.50
C GLN A 55 -2.86 -4.26 3.71
N PHE A 56 -1.59 -4.15 4.12
CA PHE A 56 -0.60 -3.25 3.53
C PHE A 56 0.59 -4.03 2.94
N GLU A 57 0.29 -5.21 2.40
CA GLU A 57 1.25 -6.01 1.63
C GLU A 57 1.49 -5.41 0.24
N LEU A 58 2.76 -5.24 -0.08
CA LEU A 58 3.23 -4.68 -1.34
C LEU A 58 3.86 -5.76 -2.21
N LEU A 59 3.62 -5.66 -3.50
CA LEU A 59 4.26 -6.46 -4.54
C LEU A 59 5.41 -5.67 -5.15
N CYS A 60 6.54 -6.33 -5.38
CA CYS A 60 7.69 -5.81 -6.09
C CYS A 60 7.92 -6.64 -7.35
N GLU A 61 7.62 -6.09 -8.52
CA GLU A 61 7.81 -6.77 -9.80
C GLU A 61 8.61 -5.85 -10.72
N ASN A 62 9.75 -6.32 -11.25
CA ASN A 62 10.62 -5.54 -12.14
C ASN A 62 10.94 -4.14 -11.59
N ASN A 63 11.37 -4.05 -10.32
CA ASN A 63 11.62 -2.79 -9.60
C ASN A 63 10.41 -1.84 -9.51
N THR A 64 9.20 -2.34 -9.73
CA THR A 64 7.96 -1.56 -9.60
C THR A 64 7.19 -2.04 -8.38
N THR A 65 6.95 -1.12 -7.45
CA THR A 65 6.17 -1.38 -6.24
C THR A 65 4.68 -1.15 -6.50
N SER A 66 3.84 -2.09 -6.09
CA SER A 66 2.38 -2.01 -6.26
C SER A 66 1.63 -2.63 -5.09
N ILE A 67 0.35 -2.29 -4.95
CA ILE A 67 -0.57 -2.84 -3.94
C ILE A 67 -1.90 -3.20 -4.60
N TYR A 68 -2.55 -4.25 -4.11
CA TYR A 68 -3.93 -4.57 -4.48
C TYR A 68 -4.90 -4.07 -3.43
N ILE A 69 -5.89 -3.31 -3.87
CA ILE A 69 -7.00 -2.80 -3.04
C ILE A 69 -8.28 -3.15 -3.78
N ASP A 70 -9.17 -3.94 -3.16
CA ASP A 70 -10.43 -4.43 -3.75
C ASP A 70 -10.26 -4.99 -5.18
N SER A 71 -9.20 -5.77 -5.40
CA SER A 71 -8.82 -6.39 -6.68
C SER A 71 -8.24 -5.45 -7.75
N LEU A 72 -8.13 -4.16 -7.48
CA LEU A 72 -7.46 -3.19 -8.35
C LEU A 72 -5.99 -3.05 -7.97
N LYS A 73 -5.11 -3.10 -8.98
CA LYS A 73 -3.67 -2.88 -8.82
C LYS A 73 -3.38 -1.38 -8.86
N TYR A 74 -2.76 -0.87 -7.81
CA TYR A 74 -2.27 0.50 -7.72
C TYR A 74 -0.75 0.52 -7.70
N LEU A 75 -0.16 1.47 -8.41
CA LEU A 75 1.28 1.72 -8.34
C LEU A 75 1.57 2.57 -7.10
N VAL A 76 2.61 2.21 -6.37
CA VAL A 76 3.06 2.98 -5.22
C VAL A 76 4.04 4.04 -5.70
N HIS A 77 3.74 5.30 -5.39
CA HIS A 77 4.62 6.43 -5.71
C HIS A 77 5.44 6.87 -4.49
N GLU A 78 4.86 6.81 -3.30
CA GLU A 78 5.52 7.24 -2.07
C GLU A 78 4.99 6.46 -0.86
N ILE A 79 5.87 6.19 0.09
CA ILE A 79 5.54 5.65 1.41
C ILE A 79 6.18 6.53 2.46
N ASN A 80 5.41 6.85 3.50
CA ASN A 80 5.94 7.42 4.73
C ASN A 80 5.55 6.52 5.89
N SER A 81 6.47 5.66 6.32
CA SER A 81 6.22 4.72 7.42
C SER A 81 6.02 5.42 8.77
N THR A 82 6.65 6.60 8.99
CA THR A 82 6.47 7.37 10.23
C THR A 82 5.07 7.97 10.35
N LYS A 83 4.49 8.42 9.23
CA LYS A 83 3.13 8.97 9.18
C LYS A 83 2.08 7.92 8.83
N GLU A 84 2.50 6.69 8.55
CA GLU A 84 1.66 5.59 8.09
C GLU A 84 0.85 5.94 6.82
N THR A 85 1.42 6.77 5.93
CA THR A 85 0.75 7.21 4.69
C THR A 85 1.34 6.54 3.45
N ILE A 86 0.50 6.25 2.47
CA ILE A 86 0.89 5.73 1.16
C ILE A 86 0.25 6.57 0.06
N ARG A 87 1.04 6.88 -0.98
CA ARG A 87 0.56 7.59 -2.17
C ARG A 87 0.49 6.63 -3.34
N LEU A 88 -0.70 6.53 -3.92
CA LEU A 88 -1.04 5.57 -4.95
C LEU A 88 -1.34 6.27 -6.28
N ALA A 89 -1.02 5.58 -7.38
CA ALA A 89 -1.36 5.98 -8.74
C ALA A 89 -2.06 4.82 -9.47
N ILE A 90 -3.03 5.17 -10.33
CA ILE A 90 -3.67 4.19 -11.21
C ILE A 90 -2.71 3.90 -12.37
N PRO A 91 -2.35 2.63 -12.64
CA PRO A 91 -1.53 2.28 -13.79
C PRO A 91 -2.26 2.62 -15.10
N ASN A 92 -1.54 3.17 -16.08
CA ASN A 92 -2.04 3.42 -17.44
C ASN A 92 -3.36 4.20 -17.50
N VAL A 93 -3.40 5.41 -16.93
CA VAL A 93 -4.48 6.36 -17.22
C VAL A 93 -4.34 6.81 -18.66
N THR A 94 -4.97 6.10 -19.59
CA THR A 94 -5.25 6.65 -20.91
C THR A 94 -6.16 7.84 -20.70
N ILE A 95 -5.65 9.05 -20.94
CA ILE A 95 -6.46 10.27 -21.01
C ILE A 95 -7.34 10.09 -22.25
N ILE A 96 -8.50 9.47 -22.06
CA ILE A 96 -9.48 9.29 -23.13
C ILE A 96 -10.15 10.65 -23.26
N GLU A 97 -9.56 11.57 -24.03
CA GLU A 97 -10.12 12.90 -24.29
C GLU A 97 -9.94 13.93 -23.16
N SER A 98 -9.70 15.18 -23.57
CA SER A 98 -9.31 16.34 -22.75
C SER A 98 -10.28 16.73 -21.62
N CYS A 99 -11.39 16.00 -21.45
CA CYS A 99 -12.41 16.19 -20.42
C CYS A 99 -12.93 14.88 -19.81
N SER A 100 -12.28 13.72 -20.02
CA SER A 100 -12.72 12.51 -19.33
C SER A 100 -12.17 12.48 -17.91
N PHE A 101 -13.09 12.57 -16.95
CA PHE A 101 -12.81 12.11 -15.61
C PHE A 101 -12.33 10.66 -15.68
N PRO A 102 -11.33 10.28 -14.86
CA PRO A 102 -10.90 8.88 -14.81
C PRO A 102 -12.15 8.01 -14.59
N LYS A 103 -12.34 7.01 -15.47
CA LYS A 103 -13.50 6.09 -15.43
C LYS A 103 -13.71 5.42 -14.07
N TYR A 104 -12.65 5.41 -13.28
CA TYR A 104 -12.64 4.98 -11.89
C TYR A 104 -12.43 6.22 -11.02
N PRO A 105 -13.49 6.96 -10.64
CA PRO A 105 -13.35 7.84 -9.49
C PRO A 105 -12.79 6.98 -8.35
N LEU A 106 -11.71 7.44 -7.71
CA LEU A 106 -11.22 6.86 -6.46
C LEU A 106 -12.30 7.13 -5.41
N LEU A 107 -13.37 6.34 -5.47
CA LEU A 107 -14.49 6.45 -4.57
C LEU A 107 -13.96 5.98 -3.22
N ASP A 108 -14.05 6.86 -2.22
CA ASP A 108 -13.65 6.62 -0.83
C ASP A 108 -14.17 5.27 -0.29
N TYR A 109 -15.28 4.77 -0.84
CA TYR A 109 -15.84 3.46 -0.54
C TYR A 109 -14.91 2.26 -0.82
N MET A 110 -14.07 2.30 -1.87
CA MET A 110 -13.09 1.23 -2.14
C MET A 110 -11.98 1.15 -1.08
N PHE A 111 -11.83 2.21 -0.28
CA PHE A 111 -10.86 2.26 0.81
C PHE A 111 -11.51 2.03 2.17
N TYR A 112 -12.84 1.99 2.25
CA TYR A 112 -13.61 1.76 3.47
C TYR A 112 -13.28 0.45 4.21
N PRO A 113 -12.96 -0.69 3.54
CA PRO A 113 -12.55 -1.91 4.25
C PRO A 113 -11.10 -1.87 4.75
N TYR A 114 -10.31 -0.87 4.34
CA TYR A 114 -8.96 -0.63 4.83
C TYR A 114 -9.04 0.45 5.92
N TYR A 115 -8.24 0.37 6.99
CA TYR A 115 -8.18 1.42 8.04
C TYR A 115 -7.52 2.73 7.52
N VAL A 116 -7.70 3.07 6.24
CA VAL A 116 -7.18 4.28 5.60
C VAL A 116 -8.12 5.42 5.97
N GLN A 117 -7.90 6.00 7.14
CA GLN A 117 -8.59 7.23 7.52
C GLN A 117 -8.08 8.38 6.64
N ASN A 118 -9.01 9.09 5.99
CA ASN A 118 -8.76 10.32 5.22
C ASN A 118 -8.00 10.09 3.89
N SER A 119 -8.60 9.33 2.98
CA SER A 119 -8.13 9.29 1.60
C SER A 119 -8.38 10.65 0.93
N VAL A 120 -7.32 11.28 0.40
CA VAL A 120 -7.44 12.55 -0.35
C VAL A 120 -7.12 12.28 -1.81
N PRO A 121 -8.13 12.21 -2.71
CA PRO A 121 -7.87 12.00 -4.12
C PRO A 121 -7.20 13.25 -4.71
N ILE A 122 -6.08 13.04 -5.40
CA ILE A 122 -5.40 14.09 -6.18
C ILE A 122 -5.64 13.80 -7.65
N ILE A 123 -6.32 14.71 -8.34
CA ILE A 123 -6.62 14.61 -9.76
C ILE A 123 -5.77 15.65 -10.50
N PHE A 124 -4.92 15.19 -11.41
CA PHE A 124 -4.21 16.05 -12.34
C PHE A 124 -4.99 16.14 -13.65
N MET A 125 -5.19 17.37 -14.14
CA MET A 125 -5.80 17.64 -15.43
C MET A 125 -4.84 18.44 -16.30
N SER A 126 -4.73 18.07 -17.57
CA SER A 126 -3.96 18.82 -18.56
C SER A 126 -4.90 19.71 -19.35
N CYS A 127 -4.71 21.03 -19.27
CA CYS A 127 -5.46 21.99 -20.06
C CYS A 127 -4.72 22.26 -21.39
N PRO A 128 -5.39 22.12 -22.56
CA PRO A 128 -4.76 22.43 -23.85
C PRO A 128 -4.51 23.93 -24.07
N TYR A 129 -5.11 24.80 -23.24
CA TYR A 129 -4.99 26.25 -23.32
C TYR A 129 -4.59 26.85 -21.98
N SER A 130 -3.93 28.01 -22.00
CA SER A 130 -3.54 28.73 -20.79
C SER A 130 -4.77 29.24 -20.03
N VAL A 131 -4.79 29.02 -18.72
CA VAL A 131 -5.87 29.50 -17.86
C VAL A 131 -5.63 30.98 -17.57
N ASN A 132 -6.33 31.86 -18.30
CA ASN A 132 -6.31 33.30 -18.03
C ASN A 132 -7.50 33.67 -17.13
N GLY A 133 -7.32 33.59 -15.81
CA GLY A 133 -8.32 34.06 -14.86
C GLY A 133 -7.91 33.92 -13.40
N SER A 134 -8.10 34.99 -12.62
CA SER A 134 -8.00 35.02 -11.14
C SER A 134 -9.28 34.54 -10.44
N LYS A 135 -10.19 33.91 -11.17
CA LYS A 135 -11.48 33.42 -10.66
C LYS A 135 -11.40 31.91 -10.59
N LEU A 136 -11.64 31.37 -9.40
CA LEU A 136 -11.81 29.94 -9.15
C LEU A 136 -12.74 29.39 -10.24
N LEU A 137 -12.17 28.66 -11.21
CA LEU A 137 -12.93 28.08 -12.30
C LEU A 137 -13.81 27.01 -11.65
N GLU A 138 -15.12 27.20 -11.63
CA GLU A 138 -16.06 26.12 -11.35
C GLU A 138 -15.87 25.11 -12.50
N ILE A 139 -15.00 24.12 -12.30
CA ILE A 139 -14.63 23.09 -13.30
C ILE A 139 -15.89 22.36 -13.82
N THR A 140 -16.97 22.41 -13.04
CA THR A 140 -18.32 21.94 -13.40
C THR A 140 -18.91 22.63 -14.64
N SER A 141 -18.68 23.91 -14.87
CA SER A 141 -19.39 24.65 -15.93
C SER A 141 -19.03 24.21 -17.36
N HIS A 142 -17.77 23.84 -17.61
CA HIS A 142 -17.31 23.40 -18.94
C HIS A 142 -17.41 21.89 -19.17
N CYS A 143 -17.58 21.09 -18.10
CA CYS A 143 -17.68 19.63 -18.18
C CYS A 143 -19.10 19.09 -17.92
N ALA A 144 -20.03 19.90 -17.40
CA ALA A 144 -21.42 19.48 -17.09
C ALA A 144 -22.33 19.31 -18.32
N ALA A 145 -21.86 19.65 -19.53
CA ALA A 145 -22.68 19.63 -20.73
C ALA A 145 -22.61 18.31 -21.53
N LYS A 146 -22.59 17.15 -20.87
CA LYS A 146 -22.98 15.88 -21.51
C LYS A 146 -23.85 15.06 -20.56
N ASN A 147 -25.15 15.37 -20.62
CA ASN A 147 -26.21 14.46 -20.20
C ASN A 147 -26.01 13.12 -20.93
N TYR A 148 -25.58 12.08 -20.21
CA TYR A 148 -25.70 10.71 -20.70
C TYR A 148 -27.13 10.25 -20.47
N MET A 149 -28.03 10.62 -21.39
CA MET A 149 -29.18 9.80 -21.73
C MET A 149 -28.78 8.93 -22.92
N ALA A 150 -28.51 7.65 -22.66
CA ALA A 150 -28.72 6.52 -23.57
C ALA A 150 -28.47 5.23 -22.78
#